data_AF-A0AAQ2GHH4-F1
#
_entry.id   AF-A0AAQ2GHH4-F1
#
_cell.length_a   1.000
_cell.length_b   1.000
_cell.length_c   1.000
_cell.angle_alpha   90.00
_cell.angle_beta   90.00
_cell.angle_gamma   90.00
#
_symmetry.space_group_name_H-M   'P 1'
#
loop_
_entity.id
_entity.type
_entity.pdbx_description
1 polymer ?
#
loop_
_entity_poly.entity_id
_entity_poly.type
_entity_poly.pdbx_seq_one_letter_code
_entity_poly.pdbx_strand_id
1 'polypeptide(L)'
;MKRVIVIADRAALFSLKLLLAFHVLFFLSLLAVLLFAAGKAHAEIPSCTGADMLSALQKSDPSTYRKIEAEAAATPNGKGLLWKLEKTGEQPSFLFGTMHMTDPRVTALPPAAQKAYDGAGTIVIETTEVLDQQKMMAALLKQPELMMFTDSTTLSSLLSPDDAAAVDKALDERGIPPATVAKMKPWMLSAMVALPACELARKAGGAPVLDVKLAEDAKASGKSVEGLETVADQLRAMASLPMAFHMKGLVDTLKLGDKMNDVNETMIVLYQRGETGMFWPLFRAVLPGETGDATGYAAFEQTMITSRNKAMVDHAGPFLAKGSAFIAVGALHLPGPEGLVEDFRKAGYTVTAVD
;
A
#
# COMPACT_ATOMS: atom_id res chain seq x y z
N MET A 1 63.08 21.46 43.89
CA MET A 1 61.82 21.99 43.31
C MET A 1 61.90 22.35 41.83
N LYS A 2 62.84 23.21 41.36
CA LYS A 2 62.87 23.67 39.94
C LYS A 2 62.97 22.56 38.87
N ARG A 3 63.74 21.49 39.08
CA ARG A 3 63.85 20.36 38.12
C ARG A 3 62.57 19.54 37.97
N VAL A 4 61.82 19.35 39.07
CA VAL A 4 60.56 18.58 39.06
C VAL A 4 59.48 19.32 38.29
N ILE A 5 59.41 20.65 38.44
CA ILE A 5 58.47 21.51 37.71
C ILE A 5 58.73 21.48 36.21
N VAL A 6 60.00 21.54 35.77
CA VAL A 6 60.36 21.48 34.34
C VAL A 6 60.04 20.13 33.71
N ILE A 7 60.20 19.03 34.45
CA ILE A 7 59.83 17.68 33.96
C ILE A 7 58.32 17.55 33.87
N ALA A 8 57.57 18.02 34.88
CA ALA A 8 56.11 18.02 34.88
C ALA A 8 55.53 18.86 33.72
N ASP A 9 56.11 20.04 33.45
CA ASP A 9 55.68 20.93 32.37
C ASP A 9 55.94 20.32 30.98
N ARG A 10 57.10 19.68 30.78
CA ARG A 10 57.39 18.94 29.53
C ARG A 10 56.48 17.73 29.34
N ALA A 11 56.17 17.00 30.41
CA ALA A 11 55.23 15.88 30.37
C ALA A 11 53.81 16.36 30.08
N ALA A 12 53.36 17.48 30.68
CA ALA A 12 52.06 18.07 30.43
C ALA A 12 51.90 18.53 28.98
N LEU A 13 52.91 19.21 28.42
CA LEU A 13 52.90 19.63 27.02
C LEU A 13 52.84 18.43 26.06
N PHE A 14 53.57 17.35 26.37
CA PHE A 14 53.54 16.12 25.59
C PHE A 14 52.18 15.42 25.66
N SER A 15 51.59 15.31 26.86
CA SER A 15 50.25 14.77 27.07
C SER A 15 49.16 15.59 26.36
N LEU A 16 49.27 16.92 26.37
CA LEU A 16 48.33 17.80 25.66
C LEU A 16 48.42 17.62 24.14
N LYS A 17 49.62 17.44 23.59
CA LYS A 17 49.82 17.13 22.17
C LYS A 17 49.27 15.75 21.79
N LEU A 18 49.42 14.75 22.65
CA LEU A 18 48.83 13.42 22.47
C LEU A 18 47.30 13.47 22.49
N LEU A 19 46.71 14.20 23.45
CA LEU A 19 45.27 14.43 23.51
C LEU A 19 44.77 15.12 22.24
N LEU A 20 45.44 16.17 21.77
CA LEU A 20 45.07 16.85 20.53
C LEU A 20 45.16 15.90 19.32
N ALA A 21 46.24 15.13 19.21
CA ALA A 21 46.41 14.16 18.13
C ALA A 21 45.31 13.08 18.15
N PHE A 22 44.93 12.60 19.34
CA PHE A 22 43.83 11.64 19.50
C PHE A 22 42.48 12.21 19.05
N HIS A 23 42.15 13.44 19.43
CA HIS A 23 40.89 14.08 19.01
C HIS A 23 40.86 14.36 17.50
N VAL A 24 42.00 14.76 16.91
CA VAL A 24 42.12 14.94 15.46
C VAL A 24 41.96 13.60 14.72
N LEU A 25 42.59 12.53 15.20
CA LEU A 25 42.43 11.19 14.64
C LEU A 25 40.98 10.69 14.76
N PHE A 26 40.34 10.91 15.91
CA PHE A 26 38.93 10.58 16.10
C PHE A 26 38.03 11.35 15.14
N PHE A 27 38.22 12.68 15.02
CA PHE A 27 37.47 13.50 14.08
C PHE A 27 37.67 13.07 12.62
N LEU A 28 38.91 12.78 12.21
CA LEU A 28 39.21 12.27 10.87
C LEU A 28 38.58 10.90 10.63
N SER A 29 38.57 10.02 11.64
CA SER A 29 37.91 8.71 11.55
C SER A 29 36.39 8.83 11.42
N LEU A 30 35.78 9.74 12.19
CA LEU A 30 34.35 10.04 12.12
C LEU A 30 34.00 10.65 10.75
N LEU A 31 34.82 11.57 10.25
CA LEU A 31 34.64 12.19 8.93
C LEU A 31 34.76 11.14 7.82
N ALA A 32 35.73 10.23 7.92
CA ALA A 32 35.86 9.12 6.97
C ALA A 32 34.64 8.21 7.01
N VAL A 33 34.15 7.82 8.20
CA VAL A 33 32.91 7.04 8.36
C VAL A 33 31.71 7.76 7.76
N LEU A 34 31.57 9.07 8.00
CA LEU A 34 30.49 9.88 7.43
C LEU A 34 30.59 9.98 5.90
N LEU A 35 31.79 10.11 5.34
CA LEU A 35 32.02 10.13 3.88
C LEU A 35 31.71 8.76 3.24
N PHE A 36 32.13 7.66 3.88
CA PHE A 36 31.79 6.31 3.43
C PHE A 36 30.30 5.98 3.60
N ALA A 37 29.64 6.52 4.63
CA ALA A 37 28.20 6.38 4.82
C ALA A 37 27.41 7.21 3.79
N ALA A 38 27.84 8.44 3.49
CA ALA A 38 27.23 9.30 2.48
C ALA A 38 27.37 8.73 1.06
N GLY A 39 28.49 8.06 0.76
CA GLY A 39 28.70 7.38 -0.53
C GLY A 39 27.77 6.19 -0.77
N LYS A 40 27.22 5.57 0.28
CA LYS A 40 26.23 4.48 0.17
C LYS A 40 24.79 4.98 0.06
N ALA A 41 24.53 6.26 0.28
CA ALA A 41 23.18 6.83 0.28
C ALA A 41 22.62 7.11 -1.14
N HIS A 42 23.40 6.90 -2.19
CA HIS A 42 22.95 6.99 -3.59
C HIS A 42 22.84 5.59 -4.22
N ALA A 43 22.19 4.66 -3.53
CA ALA A 43 21.70 3.47 -4.22
C ALA A 43 20.63 3.94 -5.22
N GLU A 44 20.84 3.69 -6.52
CA GLU A 44 19.80 3.89 -7.51
C GLU A 44 18.53 3.16 -7.06
N ILE A 45 17.37 3.83 -7.13
CA ILE A 45 16.09 3.21 -6.80
C ILE A 45 16.01 1.92 -7.64
N PRO A 46 15.86 0.73 -7.01
CA PRO A 46 15.75 -0.51 -7.74
C PRO A 46 14.65 -0.37 -8.79
N SER A 47 14.94 -0.75 -10.03
CA SER A 47 13.90 -0.79 -11.06
C SER A 47 12.84 -1.82 -10.63
N CYS A 48 11.56 -1.47 -10.79
CA CYS A 48 10.51 -2.48 -10.67
C CYS A 48 10.71 -3.49 -11.79
N THR A 49 11.04 -4.73 -11.41
CA THR A 49 11.04 -5.87 -12.32
C THR A 49 9.65 -6.50 -12.24
N GLY A 50 9.18 -7.15 -13.30
CA GLY A 50 7.87 -7.77 -13.37
C GLY A 50 7.42 -7.92 -14.82
N ALA A 51 6.72 -9.00 -15.13
CA ALA A 51 6.13 -9.27 -16.43
C ALA A 51 4.60 -9.36 -16.33
N ASP A 52 3.91 -8.86 -17.35
CA ASP A 52 2.47 -9.05 -17.48
C ASP A 52 2.13 -10.54 -17.62
N MET A 53 1.55 -11.09 -16.55
CA MET A 53 1.17 -12.50 -16.44
C MET A 53 0.06 -12.87 -17.41
N LEU A 54 -0.84 -11.94 -17.79
CA LEU A 54 -1.92 -12.22 -18.73
C LEU A 54 -1.35 -12.43 -20.14
N SER A 55 -0.39 -11.60 -20.53
CA SER A 55 0.35 -11.77 -21.79
C SER A 55 1.11 -13.11 -21.85
N ALA A 56 1.63 -13.59 -20.72
CA ALA A 56 2.25 -14.91 -20.63
C ALA A 56 1.20 -16.04 -20.70
N LEU A 57 0.12 -15.95 -19.91
CA LEU A 57 -0.97 -16.92 -19.86
C LEU A 57 -1.65 -17.10 -21.21
N GLN A 58 -1.86 -16.02 -21.97
CA GLN A 58 -2.44 -16.09 -23.31
C GLN A 58 -1.67 -17.04 -24.24
N LYS A 59 -0.35 -17.18 -24.02
CA LYS A 59 0.52 -18.06 -24.81
C LYS A 59 0.66 -19.45 -24.19
N SER A 60 0.83 -19.54 -22.87
CA SER A 60 1.12 -20.79 -22.18
C SER A 60 -0.13 -21.60 -21.80
N ASP A 61 -1.22 -20.93 -21.45
CA ASP A 61 -2.51 -21.54 -21.08
C ASP A 61 -3.70 -20.68 -21.58
N PRO A 62 -4.01 -20.76 -22.90
CA PRO A 62 -5.09 -19.99 -23.49
C PRO A 62 -6.49 -20.33 -22.95
N SER A 63 -6.66 -21.50 -22.32
CA SER A 63 -7.92 -21.89 -21.66
C SER A 63 -8.16 -21.07 -20.40
N THR A 64 -7.16 -21.00 -19.52
CA THR A 64 -7.25 -20.22 -18.29
C THR A 64 -7.39 -18.73 -18.59
N TYR A 65 -6.63 -18.21 -19.55
CA TYR A 65 -6.78 -16.82 -20.01
C TYR A 65 -8.22 -16.51 -20.47
N ARG A 66 -8.82 -17.36 -21.32
CA ARG A 66 -10.22 -17.16 -21.77
C ARG A 66 -11.23 -17.24 -20.63
N LYS A 67 -10.98 -18.06 -19.61
CA LYS A 67 -11.85 -18.13 -18.42
C LYS A 67 -11.79 -16.81 -17.62
N ILE A 68 -10.59 -16.28 -17.39
CA ILE A 68 -10.39 -14.96 -16.75
C ILE A 68 -11.14 -13.88 -17.53
N GLU A 69 -10.97 -13.84 -18.86
CA GLU A 69 -11.62 -12.85 -19.71
C GLU A 69 -13.15 -12.95 -19.66
N ALA A 70 -13.69 -14.16 -19.69
CA ALA A 70 -15.13 -14.40 -19.62
C ALA A 70 -15.73 -13.98 -18.25
N GLU A 71 -15.06 -14.31 -17.14
CA GLU A 71 -15.47 -13.88 -15.80
C GLU A 71 -15.41 -12.35 -15.65
N ALA A 72 -14.35 -11.73 -16.17
CA ALA A 72 -14.19 -10.27 -16.14
C ALA A 72 -15.26 -9.56 -17.00
N ALA A 73 -15.57 -10.09 -18.19
CA ALA A 73 -16.62 -9.57 -19.05
C ALA A 73 -18.01 -9.68 -18.42
N ALA A 74 -18.24 -10.68 -17.57
CA ALA A 74 -19.47 -10.83 -16.80
C ALA A 74 -19.55 -9.94 -15.57
N THR A 75 -18.45 -9.26 -15.18
CA THR A 75 -18.41 -8.38 -14.01
C THR A 75 -18.98 -7.00 -14.36
N PRO A 76 -20.12 -6.59 -13.77
CA PRO A 76 -20.69 -5.26 -14.02
C PRO A 76 -19.69 -4.16 -13.71
N ASN A 77 -19.62 -3.13 -14.56
CA ASN A 77 -18.71 -1.99 -14.37
C ASN A 77 -17.23 -2.41 -14.21
N GLY A 78 -16.84 -3.57 -14.77
CA GLY A 78 -15.46 -4.08 -14.76
C GLY A 78 -14.48 -3.32 -15.66
N LYS A 79 -14.95 -2.29 -16.36
CA LYS A 79 -14.16 -1.41 -17.22
C LYS A 79 -14.43 0.06 -16.87
N GLY A 80 -13.37 0.87 -16.81
CA GLY A 80 -13.40 2.30 -16.54
C GLY A 80 -13.01 2.65 -15.11
N LEU A 81 -12.29 3.77 -14.95
CA LEU A 81 -11.85 4.27 -13.65
C LEU A 81 -12.61 5.50 -13.18
N LEU A 82 -13.25 6.25 -14.09
CA LEU A 82 -13.94 7.49 -13.78
C LEU A 82 -15.43 7.34 -14.04
N TRP A 83 -16.22 7.74 -13.05
CA TRP A 83 -17.68 7.66 -13.09
C TRP A 83 -18.26 9.01 -12.65
N LYS A 84 -19.21 9.52 -13.43
CA LYS A 84 -19.96 10.73 -13.10
C LYS A 84 -21.24 10.34 -12.36
N LEU A 85 -21.49 10.98 -11.22
CA LEU A 85 -22.64 10.80 -10.36
C LEU A 85 -23.56 12.02 -10.48
N GLU A 86 -24.80 11.78 -10.89
CA GLU A 86 -25.80 12.83 -11.09
C GLU A 86 -27.10 12.52 -10.37
N LYS A 87 -27.69 13.54 -9.75
CA LYS A 87 -29.00 13.45 -9.11
C LYS A 87 -29.71 14.79 -9.22
N THR A 88 -31.01 14.75 -9.47
CA THR A 88 -31.80 15.98 -9.72
C THR A 88 -31.71 16.92 -8.52
N GLY A 89 -31.28 18.16 -8.78
CA GLY A 89 -31.13 19.20 -7.75
C GLY A 89 -29.75 19.27 -7.10
N GLU A 90 -28.84 18.36 -7.44
CA GLU A 90 -27.45 18.34 -6.94
C GLU A 90 -26.48 18.64 -8.09
N GLN A 91 -25.36 19.32 -7.80
CA GLN A 91 -24.29 19.48 -8.77
C GLN A 91 -23.60 18.13 -9.00
N PRO A 92 -23.24 17.76 -10.25
CA PRO A 92 -22.55 16.51 -10.52
C PRO A 92 -21.29 16.32 -9.67
N SER A 93 -21.07 15.09 -9.24
CA SER A 93 -19.87 14.65 -8.56
C SER A 93 -19.22 13.52 -9.34
N PHE A 94 -18.01 13.13 -8.97
CA PHE A 94 -17.25 12.09 -9.65
C PHE A 94 -16.72 11.07 -8.65
N LEU A 95 -16.68 9.81 -9.09
CA LEU A 95 -16.05 8.70 -8.40
C LEU A 95 -14.89 8.21 -9.27
N PHE A 96 -13.70 8.12 -8.69
CA PHE A 96 -12.49 7.73 -9.37
C PHE A 96 -11.80 6.58 -8.64
N GLY A 97 -11.39 5.56 -9.40
CA GLY A 97 -10.62 4.42 -8.92
C GLY A 97 -9.12 4.72 -8.87
N THR A 98 -8.53 4.73 -7.68
CA THR A 98 -7.09 4.89 -7.46
C THR A 98 -6.40 3.53 -7.27
N MET A 99 -5.07 3.53 -7.27
CA MET A 99 -4.24 2.38 -6.91
C MET A 99 -3.19 2.85 -5.90
N HIS A 100 -3.08 2.17 -4.76
CA HIS A 100 -2.17 2.52 -3.66
C HIS A 100 -0.69 2.14 -3.95
N MET A 101 -0.19 2.56 -5.11
CA MET A 101 1.19 2.38 -5.55
C MET A 101 1.81 3.73 -5.90
N THR A 102 3.13 3.79 -5.78
CA THR A 102 3.95 4.96 -6.10
C THR A 102 4.44 4.95 -7.55
N ASP A 103 4.00 3.97 -8.35
CA ASP A 103 4.38 3.85 -9.75
C ASP A 103 3.90 5.07 -10.56
N PRO A 104 4.79 5.74 -11.33
CA PRO A 104 4.42 6.88 -12.17
C PRO A 104 3.26 6.61 -13.14
N ARG A 105 3.06 5.35 -13.54
CA ARG A 105 1.97 4.93 -14.43
C ARG A 105 0.59 5.04 -13.80
N VAL A 106 0.49 5.08 -12.47
CA VAL A 106 -0.78 5.07 -11.72
C VAL A 106 -0.93 6.27 -10.77
N THR A 107 0.06 7.17 -10.74
CA THR A 107 0.06 8.39 -9.90
C THR A 107 -0.26 9.68 -10.67
N ALA A 108 -0.73 9.53 -11.91
CA ALA A 108 -1.24 10.61 -12.74
C ALA A 108 -2.72 10.38 -13.06
N LEU A 109 -3.53 11.44 -12.95
CA LEU A 109 -4.91 11.39 -13.41
C LEU A 109 -4.96 11.40 -14.94
N PRO A 110 -5.78 10.53 -15.57
CA PRO A 110 -6.16 10.69 -16.96
C PRO A 110 -6.80 12.07 -17.21
N PRO A 111 -6.74 12.63 -18.44
CA PRO A 111 -7.22 13.99 -18.72
C PRO A 111 -8.67 14.25 -18.28
N ALA A 112 -9.58 13.29 -18.47
CA ALA A 112 -10.97 13.42 -18.03
C ALA A 112 -11.09 13.48 -16.49
N ALA A 113 -10.32 12.67 -15.78
CA ALA A 113 -10.29 12.67 -14.32
C ALA A 113 -9.64 13.93 -13.77
N GLN A 114 -8.59 14.44 -14.42
CA GLN A 114 -7.97 15.72 -14.05
C GLN A 114 -8.99 16.86 -14.17
N LYS A 115 -9.75 16.92 -15.27
CA LYS A 115 -10.80 17.93 -15.46
C LYS A 115 -11.89 17.84 -14.38
N ALA A 116 -12.30 16.63 -14.03
CA ALA A 116 -13.27 16.40 -12.95
C ALA A 116 -12.71 16.85 -11.59
N TYR A 117 -11.46 16.51 -11.28
CA TYR A 117 -10.75 16.93 -10.08
C TYR A 117 -10.61 18.46 -9.99
N ASP A 118 -10.20 19.11 -11.08
CA ASP A 118 -10.04 20.57 -11.14
C ASP A 118 -11.36 21.29 -10.91
N GLY A 119 -12.46 20.75 -11.44
CA GLY A 119 -13.81 21.29 -11.28
C GLY A 119 -14.47 21.00 -9.92
N ALA A 120 -13.89 20.13 -9.09
CA ALA A 120 -14.45 19.77 -7.79
C ALA A 120 -14.11 20.78 -6.68
N GLY A 121 -15.08 21.12 -5.84
CA GLY A 121 -14.87 21.94 -4.64
C GLY A 121 -14.44 21.12 -3.40
N THR A 122 -14.76 19.83 -3.38
CA THR A 122 -14.43 18.91 -2.28
C THR A 122 -13.77 17.66 -2.84
N ILE A 123 -12.60 17.31 -2.33
CA ILE A 123 -11.92 16.06 -2.62
C ILE A 123 -12.17 15.10 -1.46
N VAL A 124 -12.71 13.93 -1.74
CA VAL A 124 -13.01 12.91 -0.74
C VAL A 124 -12.11 11.72 -1.02
N ILE A 125 -11.31 11.30 -0.05
CA ILE A 125 -10.48 10.10 -0.14
C ILE A 125 -10.99 9.04 0.85
N GLU A 126 -10.45 7.83 0.81
CA GLU A 126 -10.82 6.80 1.79
C GLU A 126 -10.59 7.29 3.23
N THR A 127 -9.39 7.79 3.54
CA THR A 127 -9.12 8.30 4.88
C THR A 127 -8.16 9.48 4.87
N THR A 128 -8.50 10.55 5.59
CA THR A 128 -7.64 11.75 5.69
C THR A 128 -6.50 11.58 6.69
N GLU A 129 -6.53 10.52 7.49
CA GLU A 129 -5.48 10.24 8.48
C GLU A 129 -4.13 10.02 7.81
N VAL A 130 -4.07 9.48 6.58
CA VAL A 130 -2.82 9.31 5.82
C VAL A 130 -2.05 10.61 5.57
N LEU A 131 -2.71 11.77 5.71
CA LEU A 131 -2.11 13.10 5.56
C LEU A 131 -1.44 13.60 6.85
N ASP A 132 -1.60 12.85 7.94
CA ASP A 132 -1.10 13.21 9.27
C ASP A 132 -0.49 11.97 9.92
N GLN A 133 0.82 11.81 9.73
CA GLN A 133 1.58 10.70 10.28
C GLN A 133 1.43 10.58 11.82
N GLN A 134 1.25 11.68 12.54
CA GLN A 134 1.07 11.64 13.99
C GLN A 134 -0.28 11.05 14.36
N LYS A 135 -1.36 11.47 13.68
CA LYS A 135 -2.69 10.87 13.87
C LYS A 135 -2.71 9.40 13.49
N MET A 136 -2.05 9.04 12.40
CA MET A 136 -1.87 7.64 12.00
C MET A 136 -1.21 6.84 13.11
N MET A 137 -0.02 7.25 13.56
CA MET A 137 0.68 6.54 14.63
C MET A 137 -0.15 6.49 15.92
N ALA A 138 -0.87 7.55 16.26
CA ALA A 138 -1.76 7.56 17.42
C ALA A 138 -2.93 6.57 17.26
N ALA A 139 -3.52 6.44 16.07
CA ALA A 139 -4.56 5.45 15.79
C ALA A 139 -4.02 4.03 15.93
N LEU A 140 -2.81 3.76 15.41
CA LEU A 140 -2.13 2.46 15.54
C LEU A 140 -1.82 2.10 17.00
N LEU A 141 -1.39 3.07 17.81
CA LEU A 141 -1.06 2.85 19.22
C LEU A 141 -2.29 2.66 20.11
N LYS A 142 -3.48 3.13 19.70
CA LYS A 142 -4.73 2.93 20.44
C LYS A 142 -5.24 1.49 20.39
N GLN A 143 -4.96 0.79 19.29
CA GLN A 143 -5.42 -0.58 19.04
C GLN A 143 -4.28 -1.45 18.48
N PRO A 144 -3.17 -1.61 19.24
CA PRO A 144 -2.00 -2.34 18.78
C PRO A 144 -2.31 -3.81 18.46
N GLU A 145 -3.34 -4.38 19.10
CA GLU A 145 -3.83 -5.73 18.87
C GLU A 145 -4.37 -5.96 17.46
N LEU A 146 -4.64 -4.91 16.67
CA LEU A 146 -5.07 -5.08 15.28
C LEU A 146 -3.92 -5.52 14.37
N MET A 147 -2.69 -5.14 14.69
CA MET A 147 -1.50 -5.42 13.88
C MET A 147 -0.49 -6.34 14.56
N MET A 148 -0.51 -6.40 15.89
CA MET A 148 0.46 -7.14 16.69
C MET A 148 -0.23 -8.16 17.60
N PHE A 149 0.47 -9.25 17.92
CA PHE A 149 0.15 -10.12 19.05
C PHE A 149 0.53 -9.41 20.35
N THR A 150 -0.42 -9.27 21.27
CA THR A 150 -0.23 -8.62 22.57
C THR A 150 -0.09 -9.61 23.73
N ASP A 151 -0.18 -10.91 23.45
CA ASP A 151 -0.01 -12.03 24.37
C ASP A 151 1.35 -12.72 24.16
N SER A 152 1.51 -13.97 24.61
CA SER A 152 2.72 -14.76 24.37
C SER A 152 2.85 -15.30 22.94
N THR A 153 1.82 -15.19 22.10
CA THR A 153 1.81 -15.68 20.72
C THR A 153 2.90 -14.99 19.89
N THR A 154 3.52 -15.75 19.00
CA THR A 154 4.51 -15.27 18.03
C THR A 154 4.19 -15.84 16.66
N LEU A 155 4.65 -15.18 15.61
CA LEU A 155 4.48 -15.68 14.25
C LEU A 155 5.01 -17.13 14.10
N SER A 156 6.22 -17.39 14.60
CA SER A 156 6.85 -18.72 14.58
C SER A 156 6.06 -19.79 15.34
N SER A 157 5.32 -19.42 16.39
CA SER A 157 4.49 -20.39 17.14
C SER A 157 3.25 -20.87 16.37
N LEU A 158 2.91 -20.23 15.26
CA LEU A 158 1.75 -20.57 14.42
C LEU A 158 2.14 -21.28 13.11
N LEU A 159 3.43 -21.37 12.80
CA LEU A 159 3.93 -21.92 11.55
C LEU A 159 4.27 -23.40 11.70
N SER A 160 4.04 -24.18 10.63
CA SER A 160 4.67 -25.49 10.49
C SER A 160 6.19 -25.33 10.34
N PRO A 161 7.01 -26.37 10.59
CA PRO A 161 8.46 -26.29 10.38
C PRO A 161 8.85 -25.85 8.96
N ASP A 162 8.12 -26.33 7.94
CA ASP A 162 8.36 -25.98 6.55
C ASP A 162 7.98 -24.52 6.25
N ASP A 163 6.85 -24.04 6.78
CA ASP A 163 6.43 -22.65 6.60
C ASP A 163 7.36 -21.69 7.36
N ALA A 164 7.86 -22.08 8.53
CA ALA A 164 8.85 -21.31 9.28
C ALA A 164 10.15 -21.13 8.49
N ALA A 165 10.67 -22.20 7.88
CA ALA A 165 11.85 -22.11 7.02
C ALA A 165 11.62 -21.21 5.80
N ALA A 166 10.43 -21.24 5.20
CA ALA A 166 10.09 -20.36 4.08
C ALA A 166 9.99 -18.89 4.50
N VAL A 167 9.39 -18.61 5.66
CA VAL A 167 9.31 -17.26 6.25
C VAL A 167 10.71 -16.73 6.55
N ASP A 168 11.54 -17.50 7.27
CA ASP A 168 12.88 -17.10 7.65
C ASP A 168 13.74 -16.78 6.43
N LYS A 169 13.70 -17.63 5.40
CA LYS A 169 14.40 -17.38 4.14
C LYS A 169 13.96 -16.07 3.48
N ALA A 170 12.66 -15.80 3.39
CA ALA A 170 12.16 -14.59 2.73
C ALA A 170 12.44 -13.30 3.51
N LEU A 171 12.50 -13.41 4.84
CA LEU A 171 12.93 -12.34 5.75
C LEU A 171 14.43 -12.05 5.56
N ASP A 172 15.27 -13.09 5.49
CA ASP A 172 16.70 -12.98 5.26
C ASP A 172 17.02 -12.33 3.90
N GLU A 173 16.33 -12.72 2.83
CA GLU A 173 16.46 -12.11 1.49
C GLU A 173 16.14 -10.61 1.47
N ARG A 174 15.27 -10.16 2.40
CA ARG A 174 14.90 -8.75 2.58
C ARG A 174 15.71 -8.04 3.66
N GLY A 175 16.64 -8.74 4.32
CA GLY A 175 17.44 -8.21 5.42
C GLY A 175 16.63 -7.87 6.67
N ILE A 176 15.50 -8.54 6.89
CA ILE A 176 14.59 -8.30 8.01
C ILE A 176 14.88 -9.35 9.09
N PRO A 177 15.38 -8.97 10.28
CA PRO A 177 15.63 -9.96 11.34
C PRO A 177 14.30 -10.56 11.87
N PRO A 178 14.17 -11.89 12.02
CA PRO A 178 12.93 -12.51 12.51
C PRO A 178 12.40 -11.92 13.83
N ALA A 179 13.31 -11.52 14.72
CA ALA A 179 12.97 -10.89 15.99
C ALA A 179 12.17 -9.58 15.85
N THR A 180 12.35 -8.81 14.75
CA THR A 180 11.65 -7.54 14.55
C THR A 180 10.20 -7.73 14.11
N VAL A 181 9.86 -8.90 13.57
CA VAL A 181 8.52 -9.24 13.08
C VAL A 181 7.82 -10.31 13.92
N ALA A 182 8.49 -10.85 14.95
CA ALA A 182 7.98 -11.98 15.74
C ALA A 182 6.59 -11.74 16.37
N LYS A 183 6.26 -10.48 16.68
CA LYS A 183 4.96 -10.07 17.23
C LYS A 183 4.01 -9.50 16.19
N MET A 184 4.42 -9.32 14.94
CA MET A 184 3.51 -8.87 13.88
C MET A 184 2.51 -9.96 13.56
N LYS A 185 1.26 -9.57 13.31
CA LYS A 185 0.26 -10.48 12.75
C LYS A 185 0.64 -10.90 11.32
N PRO A 186 0.23 -12.09 10.87
CA PRO A 186 0.68 -12.63 9.58
C PRO A 186 0.30 -11.76 8.37
N TRP A 187 -0.86 -11.11 8.40
CA TRP A 187 -1.32 -10.23 7.32
C TRP A 187 -0.43 -8.99 7.14
N MET A 188 0.16 -8.46 8.22
CA MET A 188 1.12 -7.34 8.17
C MET A 188 2.38 -7.76 7.42
N LEU A 189 2.89 -8.96 7.73
CA LEU A 189 4.05 -9.50 7.06
C LEU A 189 3.74 -9.83 5.59
N SER A 190 2.57 -10.39 5.30
CA SER A 190 2.09 -10.62 3.94
C SER A 190 2.06 -9.33 3.12
N ALA A 191 1.47 -8.25 3.66
CA ALA A 191 1.45 -6.94 3.00
C ALA A 191 2.86 -6.35 2.78
N MET A 192 3.77 -6.53 3.73
CA MET A 192 5.16 -6.07 3.60
C MET A 192 5.94 -6.87 2.54
N VAL A 193 5.78 -8.19 2.51
CA VAL A 193 6.47 -9.10 1.57
C VAL A 193 5.91 -8.97 0.15
N ALA A 194 4.61 -8.68 0.03
CA ALA A 194 3.92 -8.53 -1.25
C ALA A 194 4.32 -7.25 -2.01
N LEU A 195 4.89 -6.26 -1.31
CA LEU A 195 5.31 -5.00 -1.92
C LEU A 195 6.67 -5.16 -2.62
N PRO A 196 6.80 -4.82 -3.91
CA PRO A 196 8.08 -4.88 -4.63
C PRO A 196 9.15 -3.99 -4.00
N ALA A 197 10.42 -4.39 -4.09
CA ALA A 197 11.54 -3.63 -3.52
C ALA A 197 11.64 -2.18 -4.08
N CYS A 198 11.30 -2.00 -5.35
CA CYS A 198 11.24 -0.68 -5.98
C CYS A 198 10.18 0.24 -5.33
N GLU A 199 9.01 -0.30 -4.98
CA GLU A 199 7.94 0.44 -4.32
C GLU A 199 8.33 0.80 -2.89
N LEU A 200 9.00 -0.11 -2.18
CA LEU A 200 9.56 0.20 -0.86
C LEU A 200 10.59 1.34 -0.95
N ALA A 201 11.48 1.30 -1.94
CA ALA A 201 12.48 2.35 -2.16
C ALA A 201 11.85 3.70 -2.54
N ARG A 202 10.84 3.72 -3.41
CA ARG A 202 10.09 4.94 -3.76
C ARG A 202 9.38 5.54 -2.55
N LYS A 203 8.70 4.72 -1.75
CA LYS A 203 8.06 5.15 -0.49
C LYS A 203 9.07 5.70 0.51
N ALA A 204 10.22 5.04 0.68
CA ALA A 204 11.31 5.51 1.51
C ALA A 204 11.90 6.84 1.00
N GLY A 205 11.89 7.06 -0.31
CA GLY A 205 12.24 8.32 -0.95
C GLY A 205 11.16 9.41 -0.89
N GLY A 206 10.01 9.14 -0.26
CA GLY A 206 8.92 10.10 -0.08
C GLY A 206 7.96 10.23 -1.26
N ALA A 207 7.97 9.30 -2.22
CA ALA A 207 6.99 9.30 -3.30
C ALA A 207 5.57 9.01 -2.76
N PRO A 208 4.58 9.89 -2.98
CA PRO A 208 3.21 9.66 -2.53
C PRO A 208 2.46 8.70 -3.48
N VAL A 209 1.51 7.95 -2.93
CA VAL A 209 0.47 7.28 -3.73
C VAL A 209 -0.53 8.32 -4.24
N LEU A 210 -1.32 7.97 -5.26
CA LEU A 210 -2.24 8.92 -5.91
C LEU A 210 -3.21 9.57 -4.91
N ASP A 211 -3.79 8.81 -3.99
CA ASP A 211 -4.76 9.31 -3.00
C ASP A 211 -4.18 10.45 -2.14
N VAL A 212 -2.95 10.25 -1.66
CA VAL A 212 -2.22 11.23 -0.85
C VAL A 212 -1.92 12.47 -1.68
N LYS A 213 -1.40 12.28 -2.90
CA LYS A 213 -1.09 13.37 -3.81
C LYS A 213 -2.33 14.22 -4.12
N LEU A 214 -3.46 13.60 -4.45
CA LEU A 214 -4.73 14.29 -4.73
C LEU A 214 -5.19 15.13 -3.54
N ALA A 215 -5.04 14.62 -2.32
CA ALA A 215 -5.42 15.34 -1.11
C ALA A 215 -4.42 16.46 -0.72
N GLU A 216 -3.12 16.26 -0.95
CA GLU A 216 -2.11 17.31 -0.78
C GLU A 216 -2.32 18.47 -1.76
N ASP A 217 -2.52 18.15 -3.05
CA ASP A 217 -2.82 19.12 -4.10
C ASP A 217 -4.13 19.88 -3.82
N ALA A 218 -5.13 19.20 -3.23
CA ALA A 218 -6.40 19.79 -2.84
C ALA A 218 -6.22 20.82 -1.72
N LYS A 219 -5.45 20.47 -0.68
CA LYS A 219 -5.10 21.40 0.41
C LYS A 219 -4.32 22.60 -0.12
N ALA A 220 -3.34 22.36 -0.99
CA ALA A 220 -2.53 23.42 -1.59
C ALA A 220 -3.35 24.37 -2.47
N SER A 221 -4.41 23.86 -3.11
CA SER A 221 -5.34 24.65 -3.95
C SER A 221 -6.54 25.22 -3.19
N GLY A 222 -6.62 25.05 -1.87
CA GLY A 222 -7.69 25.58 -1.03
C GLY A 222 -9.02 24.82 -1.12
N LYS A 223 -9.03 23.62 -1.71
CA LYS A 223 -10.19 22.72 -1.76
C LYS A 223 -10.39 22.04 -0.40
N SER A 224 -11.63 21.69 -0.07
CA SER A 224 -11.93 20.86 1.10
C SER A 224 -11.44 19.43 0.88
N VAL A 225 -10.91 18.79 1.93
CA VAL A 225 -10.48 17.38 1.89
C VAL A 225 -11.18 16.60 3.00
N GLU A 226 -11.90 15.56 2.60
CA GLU A 226 -12.75 14.75 3.48
C GLU A 226 -12.40 13.26 3.36
N GLY A 227 -12.84 12.46 4.33
CA GLY A 227 -12.58 11.02 4.42
C GLY A 227 -13.87 10.22 4.48
N LEU A 228 -13.91 9.07 3.80
CA LEU A 228 -15.03 8.13 3.89
C LEU A 228 -14.93 7.18 5.08
N GLU A 229 -13.75 6.99 5.65
CA GLU A 229 -13.49 6.04 6.75
C GLU A 229 -12.22 6.44 7.54
N THR A 230 -11.98 5.73 8.64
CA THR A 230 -10.75 5.86 9.43
C THR A 230 -9.79 4.70 9.15
N VAL A 231 -8.49 4.88 9.41
CA VAL A 231 -7.54 3.77 9.30
C VAL A 231 -7.84 2.68 10.31
N ALA A 232 -8.39 3.02 11.48
CA ALA A 232 -8.81 2.02 12.44
C ALA A 232 -9.96 1.13 11.89
N ASP A 233 -10.87 1.66 11.07
CA ASP A 233 -11.93 0.87 10.45
C ASP A 233 -11.36 -0.14 9.43
N GLN A 234 -10.42 0.30 8.59
CA GLN A 234 -9.72 -0.57 7.64
C GLN A 234 -8.93 -1.68 8.36
N LEU A 235 -8.23 -1.33 9.44
CA LEU A 235 -7.47 -2.29 10.25
C LEU A 235 -8.37 -3.30 10.96
N ARG A 236 -9.53 -2.85 11.48
CA ARG A 236 -10.51 -3.77 12.09
C ARG A 236 -11.10 -4.72 11.06
N ALA A 237 -11.41 -4.25 9.85
CA ALA A 237 -11.89 -5.11 8.78
C ALA A 237 -10.87 -6.21 8.47
N MET A 238 -9.59 -5.84 8.26
CA MET A 238 -8.53 -6.82 8.00
C MET A 238 -8.31 -7.77 9.18
N ALA A 239 -8.25 -7.24 10.41
CA ALA A 239 -8.03 -8.03 11.62
C ALA A 239 -9.21 -8.96 11.98
N SER A 240 -10.41 -8.70 11.43
CA SER A 240 -11.60 -9.54 11.65
C SER A 240 -11.58 -10.84 10.84
N LEU A 241 -10.76 -10.92 9.78
CA LEU A 241 -10.60 -12.13 9.00
C LEU A 241 -9.96 -13.25 9.85
N PRO A 242 -10.34 -14.53 9.63
CA PRO A 242 -9.82 -15.63 10.42
C PRO A 242 -8.29 -15.72 10.40
N MET A 243 -7.66 -16.04 11.54
CA MET A 243 -6.21 -16.20 11.61
C MET A 243 -5.67 -17.23 10.59
N ALA A 244 -6.42 -18.31 10.36
CA ALA A 244 -6.08 -19.30 9.34
C ALA A 244 -5.98 -18.69 7.92
N PHE A 245 -6.84 -17.72 7.61
CA PHE A 245 -6.77 -16.97 6.34
C PHE A 245 -5.51 -16.11 6.28
N HIS A 246 -5.17 -15.38 7.34
CA HIS A 246 -3.93 -14.58 7.39
C HIS A 246 -2.68 -15.44 7.26
N MET A 247 -2.64 -16.59 7.93
CA MET A 247 -1.52 -17.54 7.86
C MET A 247 -1.35 -18.08 6.44
N LYS A 248 -2.46 -18.51 5.82
CA LYS A 248 -2.45 -18.99 4.44
C LYS A 248 -1.99 -17.91 3.46
N GLY A 249 -2.53 -16.70 3.56
CA GLY A 249 -2.13 -15.58 2.71
C GLY A 249 -0.64 -15.23 2.83
N LEU A 250 -0.07 -15.32 4.04
CA LEU A 250 1.38 -15.18 4.23
C LEU A 250 2.15 -16.28 3.50
N VAL A 251 1.80 -17.55 3.72
CA VAL A 251 2.47 -18.69 3.09
C VAL A 251 2.37 -18.63 1.55
N ASP A 252 1.21 -18.30 1.00
CA ASP A 252 1.01 -18.19 -0.45
C ASP A 252 1.83 -17.04 -1.05
N THR A 253 1.87 -15.89 -0.35
CA THR A 253 2.70 -14.74 -0.74
C THR A 253 4.19 -15.12 -0.80
N LEU A 254 4.66 -15.89 0.19
CA LEU A 254 6.05 -16.34 0.25
C LEU A 254 6.37 -17.37 -0.85
N LYS A 255 5.44 -18.29 -1.12
CA LYS A 255 5.58 -19.29 -2.20
C LYS A 255 5.64 -18.66 -3.60
N LEU A 256 4.99 -17.51 -3.79
CA LEU A 256 5.08 -16.76 -5.04
C LEU A 256 6.49 -16.20 -5.26
N GLY A 257 7.18 -15.78 -4.20
CA GLY A 257 8.51 -15.18 -4.29
C GLY A 257 8.55 -14.05 -5.33
N ASP A 258 9.49 -14.13 -6.27
CA ASP A 258 9.65 -13.13 -7.34
C ASP A 258 8.43 -12.99 -8.26
N LYS A 259 7.56 -14.00 -8.36
CA LYS A 259 6.32 -13.90 -9.16
C LYS A 259 5.35 -12.87 -8.61
N MET A 260 5.50 -12.45 -7.35
CA MET A 260 4.70 -11.36 -6.80
C MET A 260 4.95 -10.05 -7.54
N ASN A 261 6.16 -9.86 -8.07
CA ASN A 261 6.46 -8.72 -8.92
C ASN A 261 5.66 -8.75 -10.24
N ASP A 262 5.48 -9.94 -10.82
CA ASP A 262 4.64 -10.14 -12.02
C ASP A 262 3.16 -9.87 -11.73
N VAL A 263 2.66 -10.27 -10.54
CA VAL A 263 1.29 -9.96 -10.10
C VAL A 263 1.09 -8.44 -10.02
N ASN A 264 2.00 -7.72 -9.36
CA ASN A 264 1.93 -6.26 -9.24
C ASN A 264 2.02 -5.57 -10.62
N GLU A 265 2.93 -6.00 -11.50
CA GLU A 265 3.03 -5.46 -12.86
C GLU A 265 1.72 -5.67 -13.65
N THR A 266 1.15 -6.87 -13.56
CA THR A 266 -0.13 -7.19 -14.22
C THR A 266 -1.26 -6.31 -13.70
N MET A 267 -1.32 -6.07 -12.38
CA MET A 267 -2.30 -5.16 -11.78
C MET A 267 -2.14 -3.72 -12.31
N ILE A 268 -0.91 -3.21 -12.41
CA ILE A 268 -0.64 -1.88 -12.97
C ILE A 268 -1.12 -1.81 -14.43
N VAL A 269 -0.78 -2.81 -15.25
CA VAL A 269 -1.20 -2.87 -16.66
C VAL A 269 -2.72 -2.89 -16.80
N LEU A 270 -3.41 -3.69 -15.99
CA LEU A 270 -4.88 -3.74 -15.98
C LEU A 270 -5.49 -2.41 -15.53
N TYR A 271 -4.93 -1.79 -14.50
CA TYR A 271 -5.36 -0.48 -14.03
C TYR A 271 -5.22 0.59 -15.11
N GLN A 272 -4.09 0.65 -15.81
CA GLN A 272 -3.88 1.61 -16.90
C GLN A 272 -4.90 1.44 -18.05
N ARG A 273 -5.39 0.23 -18.26
CA ARG A 273 -6.45 -0.09 -19.25
C ARG A 273 -7.86 0.10 -18.68
N GLY A 274 -7.99 0.42 -17.40
CA GLY A 274 -9.25 0.50 -16.67
C GLY A 274 -9.95 -0.86 -16.51
N GLU A 275 -9.27 -1.99 -16.65
CA GLU A 275 -9.85 -3.34 -16.66
C GLU A 275 -9.89 -3.97 -15.25
N THR A 276 -10.45 -3.24 -14.29
CA THR A 276 -10.49 -3.64 -12.87
C THR A 276 -11.27 -4.92 -12.60
N GLY A 277 -12.24 -5.26 -13.46
CA GLY A 277 -12.97 -6.52 -13.40
C GLY A 277 -12.10 -7.77 -13.58
N MET A 278 -10.87 -7.65 -14.09
CA MET A 278 -9.95 -8.77 -14.25
C MET A 278 -9.18 -9.15 -12.98
N PHE A 279 -9.18 -8.31 -11.93
CA PHE A 279 -8.33 -8.52 -10.76
C PHE A 279 -8.70 -9.80 -9.99
N TRP A 280 -9.98 -10.00 -9.65
CA TRP A 280 -10.41 -11.19 -8.92
C TRP A 280 -10.26 -12.50 -9.71
N PRO A 281 -10.66 -12.57 -11.01
CA PRO A 281 -10.39 -13.76 -11.81
C PRO A 281 -8.88 -14.05 -11.96
N LEU A 282 -8.04 -13.01 -12.12
CA LEU A 282 -6.59 -13.15 -12.14
C LEU A 282 -6.08 -13.76 -10.83
N PHE A 283 -6.44 -13.19 -9.68
CA PHE A 283 -6.01 -13.68 -8.37
C PHE A 283 -6.36 -15.15 -8.15
N ARG A 284 -7.58 -15.57 -8.49
CA ARG A 284 -7.99 -16.98 -8.41
C ARG A 284 -7.20 -17.91 -9.34
N ALA A 285 -6.70 -17.39 -10.46
CA ALA A 285 -5.99 -18.19 -11.45
C ALA A 285 -4.48 -18.30 -11.19
N VAL A 286 -3.85 -17.25 -10.64
CA VAL A 286 -2.38 -17.17 -10.54
C VAL A 286 -1.84 -17.29 -9.12
N LEU A 287 -2.65 -16.98 -8.10
CA LEU A 287 -2.21 -17.10 -6.72
C LEU A 287 -2.33 -18.57 -6.27
N PRO A 288 -1.38 -19.08 -5.48
CA PRO A 288 -1.46 -20.43 -4.95
C PRO A 288 -2.74 -20.62 -4.13
N GLY A 289 -3.47 -21.71 -4.40
CA GLY A 289 -4.68 -22.06 -3.69
C GLY A 289 -5.02 -23.53 -3.97
N GLU A 290 -5.58 -24.22 -2.98
CA GLU A 290 -6.17 -25.53 -3.25
C GLU A 290 -7.36 -25.34 -4.20
N THR A 291 -7.56 -26.29 -5.11
CA THR A 291 -8.77 -26.32 -5.95
C THR A 291 -10.01 -26.33 -5.05
N GLY A 292 -10.69 -25.18 -4.92
CA GLY A 292 -11.83 -25.00 -4.01
C GLY A 292 -11.72 -23.83 -3.03
N ASP A 293 -10.56 -23.19 -2.92
CA ASP A 293 -10.31 -22.05 -2.01
C ASP A 293 -10.91 -20.70 -2.49
N ALA A 294 -11.94 -20.76 -3.33
CA ALA A 294 -12.74 -19.57 -3.68
C ALA A 294 -13.35 -18.89 -2.45
N THR A 295 -13.53 -19.65 -1.36
CA THR A 295 -14.11 -19.17 -0.09
C THR A 295 -13.20 -18.16 0.62
N GLY A 296 -11.87 -18.33 0.59
CA GLY A 296 -10.92 -17.39 1.19
C GLY A 296 -10.94 -16.03 0.50
N TYR A 297 -10.78 -16.01 -0.82
CA TYR A 297 -10.84 -14.76 -1.62
C TYR A 297 -12.21 -14.10 -1.56
N ALA A 298 -13.30 -14.88 -1.57
CA ALA A 298 -14.65 -14.32 -1.43
C ALA A 298 -14.86 -13.69 -0.05
N ALA A 299 -14.36 -14.31 1.04
CA ALA A 299 -14.43 -13.72 2.38
C ALA A 299 -13.60 -12.44 2.49
N PHE A 300 -12.43 -12.41 1.84
CA PHE A 300 -11.60 -11.22 1.75
C PHE A 300 -12.27 -10.09 0.97
N GLU A 301 -12.78 -10.38 -0.23
CA GLU A 301 -13.55 -9.43 -1.06
C GLU A 301 -14.77 -8.91 -0.28
N GLN A 302 -15.52 -9.79 0.37
CA GLN A 302 -16.69 -9.42 1.16
C GLN A 302 -16.32 -8.45 2.30
N THR A 303 -15.23 -8.73 3.01
CA THR A 303 -14.83 -7.97 4.20
C THR A 303 -14.14 -6.66 3.84
N MET A 304 -13.19 -6.72 2.91
CA MET A 304 -12.32 -5.60 2.56
C MET A 304 -12.90 -4.71 1.48
N ILE A 305 -13.85 -5.19 0.66
CA ILE A 305 -14.49 -4.39 -0.38
C ILE A 305 -15.97 -4.21 -0.07
N THR A 306 -16.77 -5.26 -0.14
CA THR A 306 -18.24 -5.17 -0.12
C THR A 306 -18.80 -4.55 1.16
N SER A 307 -18.27 -4.91 2.32
CA SER A 307 -18.74 -4.37 3.60
C SER A 307 -18.32 -2.92 3.80
N ARG A 308 -17.13 -2.55 3.31
CA ARG A 308 -16.62 -1.17 3.31
C ARG A 308 -17.39 -0.27 2.34
N ASN A 309 -17.75 -0.77 1.15
CA ASN A 309 -18.55 -0.05 0.15
C ASN A 309 -19.85 0.48 0.74
N LYS A 310 -20.55 -0.34 1.52
CA LYS A 310 -21.81 0.05 2.17
C LYS A 310 -21.63 1.27 3.08
N ALA A 311 -20.60 1.25 3.94
CA ALA A 311 -20.27 2.38 4.80
C ALA A 311 -19.80 3.61 4.01
N MET A 312 -19.00 3.41 2.96
CA MET A 312 -18.53 4.48 2.08
C MET A 312 -19.68 5.22 1.39
N VAL A 313 -20.70 4.51 0.91
CA VAL A 313 -21.89 5.10 0.27
C VAL A 313 -22.66 5.96 1.27
N ASP A 314 -22.86 5.47 2.48
CA ASP A 314 -23.54 6.21 3.55
C ASP A 314 -22.76 7.48 3.92
N HIS A 315 -21.44 7.38 4.10
CA HIS A 315 -20.58 8.51 4.45
C HIS A 315 -20.37 9.50 3.30
N ALA A 316 -20.52 9.06 2.04
CA ALA A 316 -20.45 9.95 0.87
C ALA A 316 -21.69 10.86 0.74
N GLY A 317 -22.83 10.48 1.33
CA GLY A 317 -24.11 11.18 1.18
C GLY A 317 -24.04 12.70 1.42
N PRO A 318 -23.49 13.18 2.54
CA PRO A 318 -23.35 14.62 2.80
C PRO A 318 -22.48 15.36 1.78
N PHE A 319 -21.40 14.73 1.28
CA PHE A 319 -20.50 15.34 0.30
C PHE A 319 -21.15 15.42 -1.09
N LEU A 320 -21.88 14.38 -1.47
CA LEU A 320 -22.63 14.34 -2.73
C LEU A 320 -23.81 15.31 -2.73
N ALA A 321 -24.53 15.44 -1.61
CA ALA A 321 -25.63 16.41 -1.46
C ALA A 321 -25.14 17.87 -1.56
N LYS A 322 -23.91 18.16 -1.09
CA LYS A 322 -23.24 19.45 -1.31
C LYS A 322 -22.87 19.66 -2.80
N GLY A 323 -22.62 18.57 -3.52
CA GLY A 323 -22.27 18.54 -4.94
C GLY A 323 -20.83 18.95 -5.22
N SER A 324 -20.40 18.79 -6.48
CA SER A 324 -19.02 19.11 -6.92
C SER A 324 -17.95 18.36 -6.10
N ALA A 325 -18.23 17.11 -5.72
CA ALA A 325 -17.26 16.24 -5.05
C ALA A 325 -16.46 15.43 -6.08
N PHE A 326 -15.18 15.20 -5.80
CA PHE A 326 -14.37 14.19 -6.46
C PHE A 326 -13.95 13.16 -5.42
N ILE A 327 -14.56 11.97 -5.49
CA ILE A 327 -14.37 10.86 -4.58
C ILE A 327 -13.32 9.93 -5.18
N ALA A 328 -12.18 9.77 -4.51
CA ALA A 328 -11.09 8.88 -4.87
C ALA A 328 -11.00 7.71 -3.89
N VAL A 329 -11.16 6.48 -4.40
CA VAL A 329 -11.14 5.23 -3.63
C VAL A 329 -10.42 4.16 -4.44
N GLY A 330 -9.90 3.12 -3.77
CA GLY A 330 -9.21 2.02 -4.43
C GLY A 330 -10.08 1.40 -5.53
N ALA A 331 -9.49 1.16 -6.69
CA ALA A 331 -10.22 0.78 -7.90
C ALA A 331 -11.00 -0.55 -7.78
N LEU A 332 -10.62 -1.42 -6.83
CA LEU A 332 -11.35 -2.65 -6.50
C LEU A 332 -12.71 -2.39 -5.84
N HIS A 333 -12.96 -1.18 -5.33
CA HIS A 333 -14.25 -0.79 -4.79
C HIS A 333 -15.30 -0.52 -5.89
N LEU A 334 -14.90 -0.34 -7.15
CA LEU A 334 -15.81 0.07 -8.23
C LEU A 334 -16.64 -1.06 -8.86
N PRO A 335 -16.04 -2.19 -9.30
CA PRO A 335 -16.73 -3.16 -10.14
C PRO A 335 -17.61 -4.12 -9.31
N GLY A 336 -18.49 -4.83 -10.01
CA GLY A 336 -19.32 -5.89 -9.44
C GLY A 336 -20.73 -5.43 -9.02
N PRO A 337 -21.62 -6.38 -8.71
CA PRO A 337 -22.99 -6.09 -8.28
C PRO A 337 -23.08 -5.40 -6.91
N GLU A 338 -22.03 -5.49 -6.11
CA GLU A 338 -21.85 -4.79 -4.82
C GLU A 338 -20.67 -3.81 -4.86
N GLY A 339 -20.27 -3.39 -6.06
CA GLY A 339 -19.33 -2.29 -6.25
C GLY A 339 -20.00 -0.94 -6.04
N LEU A 340 -19.21 0.08 -5.70
CA LEU A 340 -19.68 1.44 -5.45
C LEU A 340 -20.49 2.02 -6.62
N VAL A 341 -20.17 1.65 -7.87
CA VAL A 341 -20.94 2.10 -9.04
C VAL A 341 -22.39 1.64 -8.95
N GLU A 342 -22.64 0.37 -8.58
CA GLU A 342 -23.99 -0.16 -8.37
C GLU A 342 -24.61 0.36 -7.08
N ASP A 343 -23.84 0.50 -6.01
CA ASP A 343 -24.38 0.96 -4.74
C ASP A 343 -24.81 2.44 -4.80
N PHE A 344 -24.12 3.29 -5.54
CA PHE A 344 -24.59 4.65 -5.82
C PHE A 344 -25.83 4.68 -6.72
N ARG A 345 -25.96 3.76 -7.69
CA ARG A 345 -27.20 3.60 -8.46
C ARG A 345 -28.38 3.24 -7.55
N LYS A 346 -28.17 2.30 -6.62
CA LYS A 346 -29.17 1.92 -5.60
C LYS A 346 -29.51 3.08 -4.66
N ALA A 347 -28.54 3.96 -4.38
CA ALA A 347 -28.74 5.20 -3.61
C ALA A 347 -29.45 6.33 -4.40
N GLY A 348 -29.86 6.08 -5.64
CA GLY A 348 -30.67 7.00 -6.45
C GLY A 348 -29.88 7.96 -7.35
N TYR A 349 -28.58 7.72 -7.56
CA TYR A 349 -27.78 8.47 -8.52
C TYR A 349 -27.86 7.84 -9.92
N THR A 350 -27.86 8.67 -10.95
CA THR A 350 -27.48 8.25 -12.30
C THR A 350 -25.96 8.20 -12.36
N VAL A 351 -25.40 7.01 -12.59
CA VAL A 351 -23.95 6.79 -12.63
C VAL A 351 -23.53 6.38 -14.02
N THR A 352 -22.68 7.19 -14.66
CA THR A 352 -22.21 7.00 -16.05
C THR A 352 -20.69 6.95 -16.10
N ALA A 353 -20.14 6.03 -16.89
CA ALA A 353 -18.70 5.99 -17.14
C ALA A 353 -18.26 7.23 -17.92
N VAL A 354 -17.04 7.70 -17.66
CA VAL A 354 -16.41 8.81 -18.36
C VAL A 354 -15.06 8.35 -18.89
N ASP A 355 -14.84 8.54 -20.18
CA ASP A 355 -13.62 8.19 -20.89
C ASP A 355 -12.60 9.33 -20.94
#